data_AF-A0A1H8W825-F1
#
_entry.id   AF-A0A1H8W825-F1
#
_cell.length_a   1.000
_cell.length_b   1.000
_cell.length_c   1.000
_cell.angle_alpha   90.00
_cell.angle_beta   90.00
_cell.angle_gamma   90.00
#
_symmetry.space_group_name_H-M   'P 1'
#
loop_
_entity.id
_entity.type
_entity.pdbx_description
1 polymer ?
#
loop_
_entity_poly.entity_id
_entity_poly.type
_entity_poly.pdbx_seq_one_letter_code
_entity_poly.pdbx_strand_id
1 'polypeptide(L)'
;MTGADALTRDYRVAFLSYLPQRGEAGLHRGYELGRAAVDGGVSILDLARVHHEVLLEALRETPPEEVAEVATAASEFFLEVLATFDMTQRSFLPGRGAGSDPTPDAPDPRPASGIRAHRPRAG
;
A
#
# COMPACT_ATOMS: atom_id res chain seq x y z
N MET A 1 7.97 15.50 21.30
CA MET A 1 6.91 14.53 20.99
C MET A 1 7.44 13.66 19.87
N THR A 2 7.59 12.36 20.12
CA THR A 2 8.06 11.44 19.08
C THR A 2 6.96 11.26 18.02
N GLY A 3 7.31 10.85 16.80
CA GLY A 3 6.31 10.58 15.77
C GLY A 3 5.30 9.50 16.17
N ALA A 4 5.70 8.60 17.07
CA ALA A 4 4.85 7.54 17.62
C ALA A 4 3.70 8.10 18.50
N ASP A 5 3.97 9.08 19.37
CA ASP A 5 2.94 9.66 20.25
C ASP A 5 1.84 10.38 19.43
N ALA A 6 2.23 11.02 18.32
CA ALA A 6 1.30 11.67 17.42
C ALA A 6 0.44 10.65 16.68
N LEU A 7 1.06 9.59 16.14
CA LEU A 7 0.34 8.51 15.49
C LEU A 7 -0.66 7.84 16.44
N THR A 8 -0.29 7.54 17.70
CA THR A 8 -1.20 6.91 18.66
C THR A 8 -2.46 7.74 18.89
N ARG A 9 -2.32 9.06 19.03
CA ARG A 9 -3.46 9.96 19.19
C ARG A 9 -4.34 9.98 17.95
N ASP A 10 -3.76 10.13 16.77
CA ASP A 10 -4.50 10.24 15.52
C ASP A 10 -5.20 8.90 15.18
N TYR A 11 -4.50 7.79 15.44
CA TYR A 11 -5.03 6.44 15.33
C TYR A 11 -6.23 6.24 16.25
N ARG A 12 -6.12 6.60 17.52
CA ARG A 12 -7.21 6.52 18.50
C ARG A 12 -8.44 7.28 18.05
N VAL A 13 -8.27 8.53 17.59
CA VAL A 13 -9.38 9.37 17.13
C VAL A 13 -10.09 8.73 15.94
N ALA A 14 -9.34 8.25 14.94
CA ALA A 14 -9.92 7.58 13.78
C ALA A 14 -10.64 6.29 14.16
N PHE A 15 -10.01 5.45 14.99
CA PHE A 15 -10.53 4.17 15.43
C PHE A 15 -11.85 4.31 16.19
N LEU A 16 -11.91 5.20 17.19
CA LEU A 16 -13.12 5.42 17.98
C LEU A 16 -14.24 6.09 17.17
N SER A 17 -13.90 6.85 16.12
CA SER A 17 -14.89 7.39 15.18
C SER A 17 -15.46 6.31 14.25
N TYR A 18 -14.68 5.27 13.94
CA TYR A 18 -15.10 4.19 13.04
C TYR A 18 -16.07 3.21 13.73
N LEU A 19 -15.81 2.83 14.99
CA LEU A 19 -16.58 1.78 15.68
C LEU A 19 -18.11 1.95 15.64
N PRO A 20 -18.69 3.16 15.87
CA PRO A 20 -20.15 3.32 15.93
C PRO A 20 -20.86 3.32 14.57
N GLN A 21 -20.17 3.74 13.51
CA GLN A 21 -20.79 4.01 12.20
C GLN A 21 -20.36 3.02 11.12
N ARG A 22 -19.20 2.35 11.29
CA ARG A 22 -18.62 1.38 10.35
C ARG A 22 -18.68 1.83 8.88
N GLY A 23 -18.57 3.14 8.68
CA GLY A 23 -18.82 3.78 7.39
C GLY A 23 -17.54 4.04 6.62
N GLU A 24 -17.70 4.33 5.33
CA GLU A 24 -16.60 4.68 4.41
C GLU A 24 -15.75 5.85 4.93
N ALA A 25 -16.34 6.79 5.66
CA ALA A 25 -15.63 7.92 6.27
C ALA A 25 -14.57 7.49 7.29
N GLY A 26 -14.80 6.40 8.03
CA GLY A 26 -13.80 5.86 8.96
C GLY A 26 -12.73 5.02 8.27
N LEU A 27 -13.07 4.31 7.18
CA LEU A 27 -12.08 3.62 6.35
C LEU A 27 -11.15 4.61 5.63
N HIS A 28 -11.66 5.75 5.17
CA HIS A 28 -10.84 6.83 4.61
C HIS A 28 -9.76 7.31 5.60
N ARG A 29 -10.10 7.39 6.89
CA ARG A 29 -9.09 7.72 7.92
C ARG A 29 -8.07 6.60 8.14
N GLY A 30 -8.48 5.34 7.98
CA GLY A 30 -7.56 4.20 7.96
C GLY A 30 -6.51 4.32 6.86
N TYR A 31 -6.94 4.74 5.66
CA TYR A 31 -6.05 5.05 4.54
C TYR A 31 -5.07 6.19 4.87
N GLU A 32 -5.56 7.31 5.40
CA GLU A 32 -4.69 8.45 5.76
C GLU A 32 -3.63 8.05 6.81
N LEU A 33 -4.01 7.25 7.81
CA LEU A 33 -3.09 6.74 8.84
C LEU A 33 -2.02 5.81 8.26
N GLY A 34 -2.39 4.90 7.35
CA GLY A 34 -1.45 4.01 6.70
C GLY A 34 -0.37 4.77 5.92
N ARG A 35 -0.75 5.85 5.24
CA ARG A 35 0.19 6.74 4.54
C ARG A 35 1.08 7.53 5.49
N ALA A 36 0.47 8.19 6.49
CA ALA A 36 1.19 9.00 7.46
C ALA A 36 2.21 8.19 8.26
N ALA A 37 1.92 6.90 8.53
CA ALA A 37 2.86 6.01 9.18
C ALA A 37 4.12 5.75 8.34
N VAL A 38 3.99 5.59 7.02
CA VAL A 38 5.16 5.44 6.14
C VAL A 38 5.94 6.74 6.06
N ASP A 39 5.27 7.88 5.85
CA ASP A 39 5.89 9.20 5.80
C ASP A 39 6.62 9.55 7.11
N GLY A 40 6.08 9.09 8.25
CA GLY A 40 6.66 9.25 9.58
C GLY A 40 7.74 8.23 9.95
N GLY A 41 8.09 7.29 9.05
CA GLY A 41 9.08 6.24 9.31
C GLY A 41 8.66 5.25 10.41
N VAL A 42 7.36 5.10 10.65
CA VAL A 42 6.82 4.19 11.67
C VAL A 42 6.89 2.76 11.17
N SER A 43 7.34 1.84 12.03
CA SER A 43 7.38 0.42 11.68
C SER A 43 5.99 -0.22 11.73
N ILE A 44 5.79 -1.28 10.94
CA ILE A 44 4.56 -2.09 11.01
C ILE A 44 4.33 -2.69 12.41
N LEU A 45 5.39 -2.96 13.17
CA LEU A 45 5.31 -3.49 14.53
C LEU A 45 4.80 -2.43 15.51
N ASP A 46 5.18 -1.17 15.33
CA ASP A 46 4.67 -0.07 16.14
C ASP A 46 3.20 0.21 15.82
N LEU A 47 2.83 0.14 14.53
CA LEU A 47 1.44 0.21 14.08
C LEU A 47 0.55 -0.88 14.71
N ALA A 48 1.04 -2.13 14.74
CA ALA A 48 0.35 -3.24 15.38
C ALA A 48 0.22 -3.04 16.90
N ARG A 49 1.26 -2.51 17.56
CA ARG A 49 1.23 -2.18 18.98
C ARG A 49 0.16 -1.13 19.28
N VAL A 50 0.18 -0.01 18.54
CA VAL A 50 -0.79 1.09 18.70
C VAL A 50 -2.22 0.59 18.49
N HIS A 51 -2.47 -0.22 17.46
CA HIS A 51 -3.77 -0.83 17.22
C HIS A 51 -4.25 -1.63 18.44
N HIS A 52 -3.38 -2.50 18.97
CA HIS A 52 -3.75 -3.36 20.09
C HIS A 52 -4.01 -2.58 21.39
N GLU A 53 -3.21 -1.54 21.66
CA GLU A 53 -3.41 -0.65 22.81
C GLU A 53 -4.78 0.04 22.75
N VAL A 54 -5.12 0.62 21.60
CA VAL A 54 -6.41 1.31 21.39
C VAL A 54 -7.59 0.32 21.41
N LEU A 55 -7.42 -0.87 20.83
CA LEU A 55 -8.44 -1.92 20.87
C LEU A 55 -8.73 -2.36 22.31
N LEU A 56 -7.70 -2.61 23.12
CA LEU A 56 -7.89 -3.02 24.52
C LEU A 56 -8.64 -1.97 25.33
N GLU A 57 -8.41 -0.69 25.08
CA GLU A 57 -9.14 0.38 25.74
C GLU A 57 -10.59 0.45 25.29
N ALA A 58 -10.86 0.30 23.98
CA ALA A 58 -12.23 0.24 23.48
C ALA A 58 -13.00 -0.95 24.09
N LEU A 59 -12.37 -2.12 24.15
CA LEU A 59 -12.97 -3.33 24.70
C LEU A 59 -13.28 -3.23 26.20
N ARG A 60 -12.53 -2.44 26.98
CA ARG A 60 -12.82 -2.21 28.40
C ARG A 60 -14.15 -1.49 28.62
N GLU A 61 -14.54 -0.63 27.68
CA GLU A 61 -15.78 0.15 27.72
C GLU A 61 -16.91 -0.53 26.93
N THR A 62 -16.64 -1.69 26.29
CA THR A 62 -17.61 -2.40 25.45
C THR A 62 -18.39 -3.45 26.26
N PRO A 63 -19.73 -3.49 26.17
CA PRO A 63 -20.53 -4.55 26.77
C PRO A 63 -20.16 -5.94 26.24
N PRO A 64 -20.17 -7.01 27.06
CA PRO A 64 -19.76 -8.36 26.64
C PRO A 64 -20.44 -8.87 25.36
N GLU A 65 -21.69 -8.53 25.15
CA GLU A 65 -22.50 -8.89 23.98
C GLU A 65 -22.03 -8.21 22.69
N GLU A 66 -21.38 -7.05 22.78
CA GLU A 66 -20.88 -6.26 21.65
C GLU A 66 -19.40 -6.53 21.34
N VAL A 67 -18.68 -7.24 22.21
CA VAL A 67 -17.22 -7.48 22.07
C VAL A 67 -16.85 -8.11 20.74
N ALA A 68 -17.60 -9.12 20.29
CA ALA A 68 -17.32 -9.80 19.02
C ALA A 68 -17.50 -8.85 17.82
N GLU A 69 -18.53 -8.01 17.89
CA GLU A 69 -18.83 -7.01 16.88
C GLU A 69 -17.74 -5.93 16.82
N VAL A 70 -17.30 -5.41 17.96
CA VAL A 70 -16.21 -4.41 18.06
C VAL A 70 -14.88 -5.00 17.59
N ALA A 71 -14.56 -6.23 17.99
CA ALA A 71 -13.33 -6.90 17.56
C ALA A 71 -13.31 -7.12 16.03
N THR A 72 -14.45 -7.44 15.43
CA THR A 72 -14.59 -7.58 13.97
C THR A 72 -14.35 -6.25 13.27
N ALA A 73 -15.01 -5.17 13.71
CA ALA A 73 -14.80 -3.83 13.17
C ALA A 73 -13.34 -3.37 13.32
N ALA A 74 -12.73 -3.64 14.47
CA ALA A 74 -11.33 -3.33 14.70
C ALA A 74 -10.39 -4.02 13.70
N SER A 75 -10.66 -5.30 13.39
CA SER A 75 -9.91 -6.05 12.38
C SER A 75 -10.04 -5.43 10.99
N GLU A 76 -11.26 -5.07 10.56
CA GLU A 76 -11.50 -4.41 9.27
C GLU A 76 -10.74 -3.09 9.14
N PHE A 77 -10.83 -2.25 10.18
CA PHE A 77 -10.10 -0.98 10.22
C PHE A 77 -8.58 -1.20 10.15
N PHE A 78 -8.06 -2.18 10.89
CA PHE A 78 -6.62 -2.45 10.88
C PHE A 78 -6.14 -2.98 9.53
N LEU A 79 -6.91 -3.84 8.88
CA LEU A 79 -6.60 -4.33 7.54
C LEU A 79 -6.55 -3.19 6.51
N GLU A 80 -7.45 -2.20 6.60
CA GLU A 80 -7.42 -1.03 5.72
C GLU A 80 -6.14 -0.19 5.91
N VAL A 81 -5.76 0.05 7.17
CA VAL A 81 -4.51 0.75 7.51
C VAL A 81 -3.30 -0.01 6.97
N LEU A 82 -3.25 -1.34 7.18
CA LEU A 82 -2.14 -2.19 6.73
C LEU A 82 -2.05 -2.29 5.20
N ALA A 83 -3.19 -2.40 4.52
CA ALA A 83 -3.24 -2.40 3.06
C ALA A 83 -2.64 -1.10 2.51
N THR A 84 -3.02 0.04 3.11
CA THR A 84 -2.50 1.34 2.69
C THR A 84 -1.03 1.53 3.02
N PHE A 85 -0.59 1.05 4.18
CA PHE A 85 0.81 1.04 4.58
C PHE A 85 1.67 0.23 3.59
N ASP A 86 1.26 -1.00 3.24
CA ASP A 86 1.98 -1.86 2.28
C ASP A 86 2.02 -1.24 0.87
N MET A 87 0.89 -0.72 0.38
CA MET A 87 0.85 0.00 -0.91
C MET A 87 1.81 1.19 -0.94
N THR A 88 1.87 1.94 0.16
CA THR A 88 2.72 3.11 0.30
C THR A 88 4.19 2.71 0.42
N GLN A 89 4.55 1.74 1.26
CA GLN A 89 5.93 1.26 1.36
C GLN A 89 6.49 0.75 0.03
N ARG A 90 5.65 0.08 -0.79
CA ARG A 90 6.06 -0.40 -2.12
C ARG A 90 6.35 0.73 -3.10
N SER A 91 5.68 1.88 -2.99
CA SER A 91 5.98 3.05 -3.84
C SER A 91 7.26 3.76 -3.39
N PHE A 92 7.64 3.65 -2.11
CA PHE A 92 8.88 4.20 -1.56
C PHE A 92 10.14 3.36 -1.79
N LEU A 93 10.02 2.08 -2.17
CA LEU A 93 11.15 1.19 -2.48
C LEU A 93 11.36 1.10 -4.01
N PRO A 94 12.20 1.96 -4.63
CA PRO A 94 12.52 1.83 -6.04
C PRO A 94 13.35 0.56 -6.26
N GLY A 95 12.73 -0.52 -6.75
CA GLY A 95 13.48 -1.72 -7.11
C GLY A 95 12.81 -3.09 -7.05
N ARG A 96 11.47 -3.21 -7.05
CA ARG A 96 10.80 -4.52 -7.19
C ARG A 96 9.97 -4.70 -8.47
N GLY A 97 10.05 -3.74 -9.39
CA GLY A 97 9.33 -3.74 -10.68
C GLY A 97 10.20 -3.78 -11.95
N ALA A 98 11.52 -3.86 -11.84
CA ALA A 98 12.42 -3.94 -13.00
C ALA A 98 13.32 -5.16 -12.86
N GLY A 99 12.76 -6.34 -13.15
CA GLY A 99 13.47 -7.61 -12.99
C GLY A 99 12.88 -8.76 -13.79
N SER A 100 12.32 -8.49 -14.98
CA SER A 100 12.17 -9.46 -16.08
C SER A 100 11.35 -8.80 -17.18
N ASP A 101 12.00 -8.14 -18.12
CA ASP A 101 11.45 -8.00 -19.46
C ASP A 101 12.49 -8.57 -20.43
N PRO A 102 12.20 -9.67 -21.15
CA PRO A 102 13.10 -10.17 -22.16
C PRO A 102 13.16 -9.15 -23.28
N THR A 103 14.37 -8.68 -23.60
CA THR A 103 14.66 -7.83 -24.76
C THR A 103 13.84 -8.23 -25.99
N PRO A 104 12.94 -7.37 -26.50
CA PRO A 104 12.37 -7.55 -27.82
C PRO A 104 13.33 -6.99 -28.87
N ASP A 105 13.52 -7.79 -29.93
CA ASP A 105 13.95 -7.39 -31.27
C ASP A 105 15.45 -7.13 -31.52
N ALA A 106 16.17 -8.23 -31.79
CA ALA A 106 17.16 -8.19 -32.85
C ALA A 106 16.40 -8.12 -34.20
N PRO A 107 16.68 -7.14 -35.08
CA PRO A 107 15.94 -7.02 -36.33
C PRO A 107 16.32 -8.15 -37.28
N ASP A 108 15.31 -8.89 -37.75
CA ASP A 108 15.42 -9.85 -38.86
C ASP A 108 15.82 -9.12 -40.15
N PRO A 109 16.99 -9.40 -40.77
CA PRO A 109 17.38 -8.75 -42.00
C PRO A 109 16.55 -9.32 -43.18
N ARG A 110 15.50 -8.58 -43.58
CA ARG A 110 14.72 -8.87 -44.79
C ARG A 110 15.61 -8.98 -46.04
N PRO A 111 15.28 -9.86 -47.00
CA PRO A 111 16.02 -9.97 -48.26
C PRO A 111 15.74 -8.78 -49.18
N ALA A 112 16.80 -8.10 -49.61
CA ALA A 112 16.72 -7.05 -50.63
C ALA A 112 16.44 -7.66 -52.01
N SER A 113 15.28 -7.33 -52.58
CA SER A 113 14.94 -7.63 -53.97
C SER A 113 14.67 -6.30 -54.69
N GLY A 114 15.47 -5.98 -55.71
CA GLY A 114 15.18 -4.80 -56.54
C GLY A 114 16.28 -4.24 -57.43
N ILE A 115 16.53 -4.90 -58.57
CA ILE A 115 16.64 -4.29 -59.92
C ILE A 115 17.98 -3.63 -60.37
N ARG A 116 18.52 -4.23 -61.46
CA ARG A 116 19.31 -3.77 -62.64
C ARG A 116 19.47 -2.25 -62.85
N ALA A 117 20.47 -1.69 -63.53
CA ALA A 117 21.34 -2.08 -64.67
C ALA A 117 22.68 -1.29 -64.56
N HIS A 118 23.78 -1.50 -65.27
CA HIS A 118 23.98 -1.50 -66.73
C HIS A 118 25.48 -1.80 -67.02
N ARG A 119 25.76 -2.57 -68.08
CA ARG A 119 27.05 -2.77 -68.81
C ARG A 119 27.74 -1.42 -69.20
N PRO A 120 28.99 -1.31 -69.74
CA PRO A 120 29.69 -2.28 -70.63
C PRO A 120 31.24 -2.43 -70.53
N ARG A 121 31.73 -3.52 -71.20
CA ARG A 121 32.95 -3.78 -72.03
C ARG A 121 34.32 -3.15 -71.65
N ALA A 122 35.49 -3.73 -71.90
CA ALA A 122 35.97 -4.46 -73.08
C ALA A 122 37.31 -5.19 -72.76
N GLY A 123 37.71 -6.14 -73.62
CA GLY A 123 39.04 -6.75 -73.64
C GLY A 123 38.98 -8.21 -74.01
#